data_AF-A0A4Q9FY18-F1
#
_entry.id   AF-A0A4Q9FY18-F1
#
_cell.length_a   1.000
_cell.length_b   1.000
_cell.length_c   1.000
_cell.angle_alpha   90.00
_cell.angle_beta   90.00
_cell.angle_gamma   90.00
#
_symmetry.space_group_name_H-M   'P 1'
#
loop_
_entity.id
_entity.type
_entity.pdbx_description
1 polymer ?
#
loop_
_entity_poly.entity_id
_entity_poly.type
_entity_poly.pdbx_seq_one_letter_code
_entity_poly.pdbx_strand_id
1 'polypeptide(L)' 'MSNSDFERVDRPELDPRDRAIHRVADAVHRLNEAIQRAVNDGVSVELVRVSRHHGGNGCWGDQVVPTIRETERKADKAS' A
#
# COMPACT_ATOMS: atom_id res chain seq x y z
N MET A 1 -10.10 -30.72 -30.51
CA MET A 1 -9.57 -30.24 -29.21
C MET A 1 -8.73 -29.01 -29.53
N SER A 2 -9.14 -27.82 -29.10
CA SER A 2 -8.41 -26.57 -29.39
C SER A 2 -7.26 -26.45 -28.40
N ASN A 3 -6.02 -26.47 -28.88
CA ASN A 3 -4.85 -26.12 -28.07
C ASN A 3 -4.88 -24.61 -27.88
N SER A 4 -5.08 -24.17 -26.64
CA SER A 4 -4.84 -22.78 -26.25
C SER A 4 -3.34 -22.61 -26.07
N ASP A 5 -2.65 -22.22 -27.14
CA ASP A 5 -1.24 -21.85 -27.05
C ASP A 5 -1.12 -20.55 -26.25
N PHE A 6 -0.50 -20.65 -25.09
CA PHE A 6 -0.17 -19.50 -24.24
C PHE A 6 1.05 -18.79 -24.83
N GLU A 7 0.81 -17.75 -25.63
CA GLU A 7 1.89 -16.88 -26.10
C GLU A 7 2.43 -16.00 -24.97
N ARG A 8 3.75 -15.87 -24.90
CA ARG A 8 4.39 -14.85 -24.07
C ARG A 8 4.12 -13.49 -24.69
N VAL A 9 3.38 -12.65 -23.99
CA VAL A 9 3.26 -11.24 -24.33
C VAL A 9 4.46 -10.51 -23.77
N ASP A 10 5.29 -9.97 -24.66
CA ASP A 10 6.38 -9.09 -24.25
C ASP A 10 5.79 -7.80 -23.68
N ARG A 11 6.00 -7.59 -22.39
CA ARG A 11 5.57 -6.36 -21.73
C ARG A 11 6.40 -5.22 -22.30
N PRO A 12 5.77 -4.10 -22.73
CA PRO A 12 6.52 -2.94 -23.22
C PRO A 12 7.57 -2.52 -22.19
N GLU A 13 8.76 -2.24 -22.69
CA GLU A 13 9.89 -1.83 -21.86
C GLU A 13 9.62 -0.42 -21.32
N LEU A 14 9.03 -0.34 -20.12
CA LEU A 14 8.75 0.92 -19.46
C LEU A 14 10.06 1.61 -19.07
N ASP A 15 10.16 2.93 -19.27
CA ASP A 15 11.27 3.74 -18.75
C ASP A 15 11.46 3.45 -17.24
N PRO A 16 12.72 3.28 -16.75
CA PRO A 16 13.03 3.29 -15.31
C PRO A 16 12.19 4.24 -14.46
N ARG A 17 11.92 5.47 -14.94
CA ARG A 17 11.09 6.46 -14.24
C ARG A 17 9.64 6.00 -14.10
N ASP A 18 9.02 5.52 -15.16
CA ASP A 18 7.63 5.04 -15.15
C ASP A 18 7.50 3.80 -14.25
N ARG A 19 8.49 2.91 -14.28
CA ARG A 19 8.55 1.78 -13.34
C ARG A 19 8.60 2.24 -11.88
N ALA A 20 9.31 3.32 -11.58
CA ALA A 20 9.35 3.88 -10.22
C ALA A 20 7.99 4.44 -9.79
N ILE A 21 7.29 5.13 -10.69
CA ILE A 21 5.93 5.66 -10.45
C ILE A 21 4.96 4.51 -10.16
N HIS A 22 4.96 3.48 -11.01
CA HIS A 22 4.09 2.30 -10.83
C HIS A 22 4.38 1.57 -9.51
N ARG A 23 5.66 1.41 -9.14
CA ARG A 23 6.02 0.78 -7.86
C ARG A 23 5.46 1.53 -6.65
N VAL A 24 5.48 2.86 -6.68
CA VAL A 24 4.90 3.67 -5.59
C VAL A 24 3.38 3.50 -5.56
N ALA A 25 2.71 3.58 -6.72
CA ALA A 25 1.26 3.40 -6.81
C ALA A 25 0.83 2.02 -6.27
N ASP A 26 1.52 0.96 -6.68
CA ASP A 26 1.25 -0.40 -6.22
C ASP A 26 1.49 -0.58 -4.72
N ALA A 27 2.55 0.03 -4.17
CA ALA A 27 2.84 -0.02 -2.75
C ALA A 27 1.77 0.71 -1.92
N VAL A 28 1.31 1.87 -2.37
CA VAL A 28 0.23 2.61 -1.72
C VAL A 28 -1.08 1.84 -1.79
N HIS A 29 -1.38 1.19 -2.92
CA HIS A 29 -2.57 0.35 -3.03
C HIS A 29 -2.54 -0.81 -2.02
N ARG A 30 -1.42 -1.54 -1.94
CA ARG A 30 -1.25 -2.61 -0.94
C ARG A 30 -1.33 -2.11 0.50
N LEU A 31 -0.79 -0.92 0.79
CA LEU A 31 -0.91 -0.30 2.11
C LEU A 31 -2.38 -0.01 2.43
N ASN A 32 -3.14 0.54 1.49
CA ASN A 32 -4.56 0.83 1.67
C ASN A 32 -5.37 -0.45 1.90
N GLU A 33 -5.09 -1.54 1.18
CA GLU A 33 -5.72 -2.85 1.43
C GLU A 33 -5.41 -3.38 2.84
N ALA A 34 -4.15 -3.26 3.28
CA ALA A 34 -3.76 -3.69 4.63
C ALA A 34 -4.47 -2.88 5.72
N ILE A 35 -4.59 -1.55 5.54
CA ILE A 35 -5.34 -0.67 6.43
C ILE A 35 -6.81 -1.09 6.48
N GLN A 36 -7.44 -1.33 5.34
CA GLN A 36 -8.84 -1.77 5.29
C GLN A 36 -9.07 -3.07 6.06
N ARG A 37 -8.17 -4.05 5.92
CA ARG A 37 -8.26 -5.31 6.69
C ARG A 37 -8.16 -5.07 8.19
N ALA A 38 -7.19 -4.27 8.63
CA ALA A 38 -7.04 -3.93 10.04
C ALA A 38 -8.29 -3.20 10.59
N VAL A 39 -8.87 -2.28 9.81
CA VAL A 39 -10.12 -1.60 10.17
C VAL A 39 -11.30 -2.58 10.26
N ASN A 40 -11.40 -3.53 9.34
CA ASN A 40 -12.42 -4.57 9.39
C ASN A 40 -12.26 -5.49 10.62
N ASP A 41 -11.04 -5.65 11.13
CA ASP A 41 -10.74 -6.38 12.38
C ASP A 41 -10.94 -5.52 13.64
N GLY A 42 -11.42 -4.28 13.49
CA GLY A 42 -11.86 -3.41 14.60
C GLY A 42 -10.82 -2.44 15.15
N VAL A 43 -9.65 -2.31 14.52
CA VAL A 43 -8.63 -1.31 14.94
C VAL A 43 -8.68 -0.06 14.07
N SER A 44 -8.43 1.09 14.68
CA SER A 44 -8.22 2.35 13.96
C SER A 44 -6.75 2.48 13.55
N VAL A 45 -6.50 2.92 12.32
CA VAL A 45 -5.15 3.14 11.78
C VAL A 45 -5.00 4.58 11.30
N GLU A 46 -3.95 5.26 11.77
CA GLU A 46 -3.58 6.61 11.34
C GLU A 46 -2.15 6.59 10.78
N LEU A 47 -1.90 7.20 9.62
CA LEU A 47 -0.56 7.35 9.08
C LEU A 47 0.04 8.69 9.51
N VAL A 48 1.15 8.63 10.25
CA VAL A 48 1.87 9.81 10.74
C VAL A 48 3.15 9.98 9.92
N ARG A 49 3.36 11.17 9.37
CA ARG A 49 4.64 11.51 8.73
C ARG A 49 5.72 11.70 9.79
N VAL A 50 6.82 10.97 9.65
CA VAL A 50 7.94 11.01 10.61
C VAL A 50 9.16 11.72 10.06
N SER A 51 9.34 11.72 8.73
CA SER A 51 10.47 12.38 8.09
C SER A 51 10.20 12.58 6.60
N ARG A 52 11.17 13.21 5.92
CA ARG A 52 11.21 13.36 4.48
C ARG A 52 12.52 12.83 3.96
N HIS A 53 12.45 11.93 2.98
CA HIS A 53 13.62 11.49 2.24
C HIS A 53 13.92 12.50 1.13
N HIS A 54 15.17 12.93 1.01
CA HIS A 54 15.64 13.85 -0.03
C HIS A 54 16.63 13.12 -0.94
N GLY A 55 16.34 13.07 -2.24
CA GLY A 55 17.12 12.33 -3.24
C GLY A 55 18.32 13.08 -3.83
N GLY A 56 18.67 14.26 -3.29
CA GLY A 56 19.83 15.06 -3.72
C GLY A 56 19.67 15.83 -5.04
N ASN A 57 18.72 15.45 -5.90
CA ASN A 57 18.41 16.10 -7.17
C ASN A 57 17.20 17.07 -7.09
N GLY A 58 16.81 17.47 -5.88
CA GLY A 58 15.60 18.25 -5.61
C GLY A 58 14.32 17.43 -5.46
N CYS A 59 14.34 16.12 -5.77
CA CYS A 59 13.22 15.23 -5.46
C CYS A 59 13.18 14.90 -3.96
N TRP A 60 11.96 14.74 -3.44
CA TRP A 60 11.73 14.34 -2.07
C TRP A 60 10.46 13.49 -1.95
N GLY A 61 10.35 12.75 -0.86
CA GLY A 61 9.17 11.93 -0.54
C GLY A 61 8.97 11.80 0.96
N ASP A 62 7.71 11.76 1.39
CA ASP A 62 7.38 11.61 2.81
C ASP A 62 7.58 10.16 3.27
N GLN A 63 8.06 9.99 4.49
CA GLN A 63 8.13 8.70 5.17
C GLN A 63 7.07 8.68 6.28
N VAL A 64 6.27 7.62 6.31
CA VAL A 64 5.13 7.49 7.23
C VAL A 64 5.26 6.23 8.08
N VAL A 65 4.73 6.29 9.29
CA VAL A 65 4.53 5.12 10.17
C VAL A 65 3.07 5.03 10.56
N PRO A 66 2.50 3.82 10.68
CA PRO A 66 1.15 3.66 11.19
C PRO A 66 1.12 3.78 12.71
N THR A 67 0.16 4.52 13.23
CA THR A 67 -0.27 4.50 14.63
C THR A 67 -1.56 3.70 14.71
N ILE A 68 -1.59 2.67 15.56
CA ILE A 68 -2.72 1.77 15.73
C ILE A 68 -3.41 2.07 17.05
N ARG A 69 -4.75 2.18 17.04
CA ARG A 69 -5.55 2.33 18.25
C ARG A 69 -6.64 1.26 18.25
N GLU A 70 -6.78 0.54 19.35
CA GLU A 70 -7.96 -0.29 19.54
C GLU A 70 -9.18 0.62 19.62
N THR A 71 -10.18 0.37 18.78
CA THR A 71 -11.50 0.91 19.06
C THR A 71 -11.97 0.20 20.33
N GLU A 72 -12.54 0.92 21.30
CA GLU A 72 -13.16 0.27 22.46
C GLU A 72 -14.06 -0.84 21.94
N ARG A 73 -13.65 -2.11 22.12
CA ARG A 73 -14.60 -3.21 21.99
C ARG A 73 -15.68 -2.83 22.98
N LYS A 74 -16.89 -2.50 22.50
CA LYS A 74 -18.06 -2.49 23.37
C LYS A 74 -18.00 -3.82 24.10
N ALA A 75 -17.59 -3.78 25.37
CA ALA A 75 -17.51 -4.97 26.19
C ALA A 75 -18.83 -5.68 25.99
N ASP A 76 -18.77 -6.95 25.57
CA ASP A 76 -19.94 -7.79 25.41
C ASP A 76 -20.77 -7.69 26.69
N LYS A 77 -21.77 -6.82 26.67
CA LYS A 77 -22.81 -6.76 27.68
C LYS A 77 -23.74 -7.93 27.39
N ALA A 78 -23.28 -9.12 27.71
CA ALA A 78 -24.08 -10.34 27.70
C ALA A 78 -23.46 -11.37 28.66
N SER A 79 -23.71 -11.19 29.95
CA SER A 79 -24.06 -12.26 30.90
C SER A 79 -24.63 -11.63 32.16
#